data_AF-A0A1X2I746-F1
#
_entry.id   AF-A0A1X2I746-F1
#
_cell.length_a   1.000
_cell.length_b   1.000
_cell.length_c   1.000
_cell.angle_alpha   90.00
_cell.angle_beta   90.00
_cell.angle_gamma   90.00
#
_symmetry.space_group_name_H-M   'P 1'
#
loop_
_entity.id
_entity.type
_entity.pdbx_description
1 polymer ?
#
loop_
_entity_poly.entity_id
_entity_poly.type
_entity_poly.pdbx_seq_one_letter_code
_entity_poly.pdbx_strand_id
1 'polypeptide(L)'
;MKFGQELQANVYEPWRFEYISYDVIKKDMKNRQLTNGWTDQDEKDFETTLRLEADKVDLFITRKQREIDSRIAYCDRILVQQRPSMTSTTQHSLYESMDDSLTDILTDLNDLAKFTRYNYLGIQKLIKKHDKHTQLNRQALLVDIVRNKSLDRQRFDVALVKISSLHDLCRLHGESRTGNAAAGLDQNAFERATAKYWVHPDNVTELKAILLFHLPVLVFNPNKPIEAEDSAISSVYFDNNTFDLYGGRLQRDEGAEAIRLRWYGPMSSKSVFIERKTHHAPWLDGASVKDRFRLDEPQVNDFLQGRYTADQVAHDMKTKQGMNQEAVDANHFIASGVQRSVAEKRLNPVMRVFYNRTAFQVPGDQRLRLSLDTDLTFIREDGNTRRKNNNWRRQDVGVDYPFDYLPDAEVYRFPYAVLETKLQTHLGQEPPEWLTRLLDSKLVYEVPRFSKYLQGAAHFWSPQLPLLPWWLGDLQQLDIRNAKQVTGNFTGLSRSKSLKPLIDGRYR
;
A
#
# COMPACT_ATOMS: atom_id res chain seq x y z
N MET A 1 6.61 -9.87 24.94
CA MET A 1 5.34 -9.97 25.70
C MET A 1 4.64 -11.29 25.34
N LYS A 2 3.90 -11.94 26.25
CA LYS A 2 3.10 -13.13 25.89
C LYS A 2 1.85 -12.67 25.15
N PHE A 3 1.53 -13.25 23.99
CA PHE A 3 0.38 -12.84 23.16
C PHE A 3 -0.95 -12.70 23.92
N GLY A 4 -1.23 -13.57 24.90
CA GLY A 4 -2.46 -13.44 25.70
C GLY A 4 -2.55 -12.11 26.47
N GLN A 5 -1.44 -11.60 27.00
CA GLN A 5 -1.39 -10.28 27.65
C GLN A 5 -1.54 -9.14 26.63
N GLU A 6 -0.90 -9.28 25.48
CA GLU A 6 -1.01 -8.33 24.37
C GLU A 6 -2.45 -8.22 23.86
N LEU A 7 -3.13 -9.36 23.66
CA LEU A 7 -4.54 -9.40 23.28
C LEU A 7 -5.40 -8.66 24.31
N GLN A 8 -5.29 -9.00 25.59
CA GLN A 8 -6.08 -8.34 26.65
C GLN A 8 -5.83 -6.83 26.72
N ALA A 9 -4.59 -6.37 26.51
CA ALA A 9 -4.27 -4.94 26.51
C ALA A 9 -4.83 -4.18 25.29
N ASN A 10 -5.24 -4.89 24.23
CA ASN A 10 -5.73 -4.30 22.99
C ASN A 10 -7.18 -4.67 22.67
N VAL A 11 -7.89 -5.34 23.59
CA VAL A 11 -9.32 -5.61 23.44
C VAL A 11 -10.06 -4.28 23.48
N TYR A 12 -10.87 -4.04 22.46
CA TYR A 12 -11.87 -2.99 22.53
C TYR A 12 -13.04 -3.48 23.38
N GLU A 13 -13.17 -2.94 24.59
CA GLU A 13 -14.10 -3.44 25.62
C GLU A 13 -15.56 -3.59 25.14
N PRO A 14 -16.13 -2.67 24.34
CA PRO A 14 -17.48 -2.84 23.80
C PRO A 14 -17.67 -4.11 22.95
N TRP A 15 -16.60 -4.67 22.39
CA TRP A 15 -16.63 -5.87 21.56
C TRP A 15 -15.98 -7.08 22.23
N ARG A 16 -15.69 -7.02 23.54
CA ARG A 16 -14.96 -8.05 24.29
C ARG A 16 -15.45 -9.48 24.04
N PHE A 17 -16.76 -9.70 24.04
CA PHE A 17 -17.36 -11.04 23.89
C PHE A 17 -17.28 -11.60 22.46
N GLU A 18 -17.04 -10.73 21.49
CA GLU A 18 -16.93 -11.08 20.08
C GLU A 18 -15.50 -11.51 19.73
N TYR A 19 -14.51 -11.17 20.57
CA TYR A 19 -13.15 -11.68 20.44
C TYR A 19 -13.07 -13.19 20.68
N ILE A 20 -12.05 -13.80 20.08
CA ILE A 20 -11.71 -15.19 20.29
C ILE A 20 -11.37 -15.44 21.77
N SER A 21 -11.91 -16.54 22.30
CA SER A 21 -11.73 -17.00 23.68
C SER A 21 -10.33 -17.60 23.90
N TYR A 22 -9.28 -16.88 23.51
CA TYR A 22 -7.90 -17.36 23.40
C TYR A 22 -7.39 -18.05 24.66
N ASP A 23 -7.55 -17.41 25.83
CA ASP A 23 -7.03 -17.96 27.08
C ASP A 23 -7.84 -19.17 27.57
N VAL A 24 -9.13 -19.24 27.23
CA VAL A 24 -9.98 -20.40 27.56
C VAL A 24 -9.53 -21.61 26.76
N ILE A 25 -9.47 -21.49 25.43
CA ILE A 25 -9.06 -22.57 24.52
C ILE A 25 -7.63 -23.05 24.84
N LYS A 26 -6.73 -22.11 25.08
CA LYS A 26 -5.34 -22.41 25.44
C LYS A 26 -5.21 -23.13 26.78
N LYS A 27 -6.05 -22.81 27.78
CA LYS A 27 -6.06 -23.49 29.07
C LYS A 27 -6.66 -24.89 28.94
N ASP A 28 -7.77 -25.01 28.23
CA ASP A 28 -8.43 -26.29 27.96
C ASP A 28 -7.48 -27.30 27.30
N MET A 29 -6.84 -26.88 26.20
CA MET A 29 -5.84 -27.70 25.49
C MET A 29 -4.70 -28.16 26.40
N LYS A 30 -4.19 -27.27 27.26
CA LYS A 30 -3.13 -27.63 28.21
C LYS A 30 -3.60 -28.61 29.27
N ASN A 31 -4.82 -28.44 29.77
CA ASN A 31 -5.37 -29.29 30.81
C ASN A 31 -5.58 -30.70 30.27
N ARG A 32 -6.22 -30.85 29.10
CA ARG A 32 -6.40 -32.15 28.41
C ARG A 32 -5.07 -32.88 28.19
N GLN A 33 -4.08 -32.16 27.66
CA GLN A 33 -2.74 -32.75 27.45
C GLN A 33 -2.12 -33.29 28.74
N LEU A 34 -2.33 -32.61 29.87
CA LEU A 34 -1.77 -33.02 31.18
C LEU A 34 -2.56 -34.15 31.82
N THR A 35 -3.88 -34.24 31.61
CA THR A 35 -4.73 -35.21 32.30
C THR A 35 -4.75 -36.59 31.65
N ASN A 36 -4.83 -36.65 30.33
CA ASN A 36 -5.11 -37.89 29.60
C ASN A 36 -4.27 -38.06 28.32
N GLY A 37 -3.35 -37.13 28.04
CA GLY A 37 -2.69 -37.04 26.73
C GLY A 37 -3.63 -36.53 25.64
N TRP A 38 -3.10 -36.21 24.46
CA TRP A 38 -3.93 -35.76 23.33
C TRP A 38 -4.62 -36.95 22.66
N THR A 39 -5.95 -36.97 22.67
CA THR A 39 -6.73 -38.03 22.00
C THR A 39 -7.33 -37.54 20.68
N ASP A 40 -7.78 -38.48 19.84
CA ASP A 40 -8.51 -38.15 18.60
C ASP A 40 -9.82 -37.38 18.87
N GLN A 41 -10.42 -37.56 20.04
CA GLN A 41 -11.60 -36.79 20.45
C GLN A 41 -11.23 -35.36 20.82
N ASP A 42 -10.12 -35.16 21.55
CA ASP A 42 -9.62 -33.82 21.89
C ASP A 42 -9.27 -33.02 20.63
N GLU A 43 -8.72 -33.71 19.62
CA GLU A 43 -8.45 -33.12 18.31
C GLU A 43 -9.73 -32.63 17.63
N LYS A 44 -10.76 -33.49 17.55
CA LYS A 44 -12.06 -33.11 16.95
C LYS A 44 -12.72 -31.97 17.71
N ASP A 45 -12.65 -31.98 19.04
CA ASP A 45 -13.21 -30.92 19.88
C ASP A 45 -12.46 -29.60 19.66
N PHE A 46 -11.13 -29.64 19.55
CA PHE A 46 -10.30 -28.47 19.28
C PHE A 46 -10.58 -27.87 17.91
N GLU A 47 -10.63 -28.70 16.86
CA GLU A 47 -10.99 -28.24 15.51
C GLU A 47 -12.40 -27.61 15.50
N THR A 48 -13.36 -28.26 16.13
CA THR A 48 -14.74 -27.76 16.24
C THR A 48 -14.79 -26.42 16.96
N THR A 49 -14.09 -26.29 18.09
CA THR A 49 -14.04 -25.06 18.88
C THR A 49 -13.41 -23.92 18.10
N LEU A 50 -12.31 -24.17 17.38
CA LEU A 50 -11.67 -23.17 16.53
C LEU A 50 -12.59 -22.71 15.40
N ARG A 51 -13.32 -23.63 14.76
CA ARG A 51 -14.27 -23.29 13.69
C ARG A 51 -15.42 -22.45 14.22
N LEU A 52 -16.01 -22.79 15.35
CA LEU A 52 -17.09 -22.02 15.98
C LEU A 52 -16.63 -20.60 16.37
N GLU A 53 -15.42 -20.47 16.91
CA GLU A 53 -14.87 -19.16 17.24
C GLU A 53 -14.54 -18.34 15.98
N ALA A 54 -14.05 -18.98 14.92
CA ALA A 54 -13.85 -18.32 13.64
C ALA A 54 -15.17 -17.87 13.00
N ASP A 55 -16.23 -18.68 13.08
CA ASP A 55 -17.58 -18.35 12.61
C ASP A 55 -18.16 -17.14 13.36
N LYS A 56 -18.02 -17.13 14.69
CA LYS A 56 -18.43 -16.00 15.54
C LYS A 56 -17.76 -14.70 15.11
N VAL A 57 -16.44 -14.73 14.99
CA VAL A 57 -15.63 -13.57 14.60
C VAL A 57 -16.01 -13.09 13.19
N ASP A 58 -16.12 -14.00 12.22
CA ASP A 58 -16.49 -13.69 10.83
C ASP A 58 -17.90 -13.07 10.71
N LEU A 59 -18.86 -13.61 11.48
CA LEU A 59 -20.22 -13.06 11.54
C LEU A 59 -20.22 -11.64 12.12
N PHE A 60 -19.47 -11.41 13.21
CA PHE A 60 -19.34 -10.09 13.81
C PHE A 60 -18.74 -9.08 12.82
N ILE A 61 -17.64 -9.47 12.16
CA ILE A 61 -16.94 -8.67 11.16
C ILE A 61 -17.88 -8.29 10.02
N THR A 62 -18.60 -9.26 9.46
CA THR A 62 -19.55 -9.04 8.36
C THR A 62 -20.69 -8.10 8.77
N ARG A 63 -21.24 -8.29 9.98
CA ARG A 63 -22.30 -7.43 10.53
C ARG A 63 -21.80 -5.99 10.68
N LYS A 64 -20.62 -5.79 11.26
CA LYS A 64 -20.05 -4.46 11.49
C LYS A 64 -19.63 -3.76 10.21
N GLN A 65 -19.12 -4.49 9.23
CA GLN A 65 -18.84 -3.92 7.92
C GLN A 65 -20.11 -3.39 7.24
N ARG A 66 -21.20 -4.17 7.24
CA ARG A 66 -22.49 -3.71 6.69
C ARG A 66 -23.06 -2.48 7.41
N GLU A 67 -22.89 -2.41 8.72
CA GLU A 67 -23.27 -1.24 9.52
C GLU A 67 -22.48 0.01 9.09
N ILE A 68 -21.15 -0.12 8.97
CA ILE A 68 -20.28 0.95 8.49
C ILE A 68 -20.66 1.39 7.07
N ASP A 69 -20.84 0.45 6.16
CA ASP A 69 -21.22 0.75 4.77
C ASP A 69 -22.57 1.47 4.68
N SER A 70 -23.53 1.08 5.53
CA SER A 70 -24.84 1.73 5.61
C SER A 70 -24.75 3.16 6.13
N ARG A 71 -23.88 3.40 7.12
CA ARG A 71 -23.62 4.75 7.66
C ARG A 71 -22.93 5.65 6.63
N ILE A 72 -21.96 5.11 5.87
CA ILE A 72 -21.32 5.83 4.76
C ILE A 72 -22.36 6.19 3.69
N ALA A 73 -23.20 5.24 3.29
CA ALA A 73 -24.26 5.46 2.31
C ALA A 73 -25.31 6.48 2.78
N TYR A 74 -25.59 6.52 4.08
CA TYR A 74 -26.44 7.54 4.67
C TYR A 74 -25.80 8.93 4.55
N CYS A 75 -24.55 9.11 5.00
CA CYS A 75 -23.83 10.38 4.87
C CYS A 75 -23.77 10.86 3.41
N ASP A 76 -23.45 9.96 2.48
CA ASP A 76 -23.43 10.24 1.04
C ASP A 76 -24.78 10.75 0.53
N ARG A 77 -25.88 10.04 0.86
CA ARG A 77 -27.23 10.44 0.47
C ARG A 77 -27.60 11.84 0.98
N ILE A 78 -27.32 12.11 2.26
CA ILE A 78 -27.66 13.40 2.88
C ILE A 78 -26.84 14.54 2.26
N LEU A 79 -25.53 14.35 2.12
CA LEU A 79 -24.61 15.38 1.62
C LEU A 79 -24.74 15.64 0.11
N VAL A 80 -25.00 14.60 -0.69
CA VAL A 80 -25.06 14.72 -2.16
C VAL A 80 -26.47 14.97 -2.65
N GLN A 81 -27.48 14.27 -2.11
CA GLN A 81 -28.84 14.30 -2.67
C GLN A 81 -29.77 15.30 -1.99
N GLN A 82 -29.65 15.50 -0.67
CA GLN A 82 -30.59 16.35 0.09
C GLN A 82 -30.10 17.78 0.28
N ARG A 83 -28.80 18.02 0.17
CA ARG A 83 -28.17 19.34 0.24
C ARG A 83 -28.82 20.43 -0.63
N PRO A 84 -29.16 20.19 -1.92
CA PRO A 84 -29.66 21.27 -2.81
C PRO A 84 -31.00 21.86 -2.36
N SER A 85 -31.73 21.16 -1.49
CA SER A 85 -33.06 21.56 -1.02
C SER A 85 -33.04 22.31 0.32
N MET A 86 -31.87 22.56 0.91
CA MET A 86 -31.72 23.15 2.25
C MET A 86 -31.27 24.62 2.23
N THR A 87 -31.56 25.35 3.31
CA THR A 87 -31.07 26.73 3.52
C THR A 87 -29.58 26.72 3.90
N SER A 88 -28.89 27.85 3.70
CA SER A 88 -27.45 27.99 3.98
C SER A 88 -27.08 27.70 5.44
N THR A 89 -27.87 28.20 6.41
CA THR A 89 -27.63 27.95 7.84
C THR A 89 -27.78 26.46 8.19
N THR A 90 -28.78 25.79 7.61
CA THR A 90 -28.99 24.33 7.81
C THR A 90 -27.90 23.51 7.12
N GLN A 91 -27.34 23.98 6.00
CA GLN A 91 -26.21 23.32 5.34
C GLN A 91 -24.95 23.36 6.20
N HIS A 92 -24.64 24.49 6.86
CA HIS A 92 -23.45 24.60 7.70
C HIS A 92 -23.47 23.63 8.88
N SER A 93 -24.56 23.61 9.66
CA SER A 93 -24.71 22.70 10.78
C SER A 93 -24.75 21.23 10.34
N LEU A 94 -25.28 20.96 9.14
CA LEU A 94 -25.25 19.64 8.53
C LEU A 94 -23.81 19.18 8.24
N TYR A 95 -22.95 20.04 7.66
CA TYR A 95 -21.56 19.66 7.39
C TYR A 95 -20.81 19.33 8.66
N GLU A 96 -20.95 20.12 9.73
CA GLU A 96 -20.33 19.84 11.03
C GLU A 96 -20.81 18.50 11.60
N SER A 97 -22.13 18.27 11.61
CA SER A 97 -22.71 17.02 12.12
C SER A 97 -22.30 15.79 11.29
N MET A 98 -22.20 15.93 9.96
CA MET A 98 -21.76 14.85 9.09
C MET A 98 -20.25 14.61 9.19
N ASP A 99 -19.44 15.66 9.39
CA ASP A 99 -17.99 15.55 9.61
C ASP A 99 -17.67 14.78 10.91
N ASP A 100 -18.41 15.06 11.98
CA ASP A 100 -18.35 14.30 13.24
C ASP A 100 -18.74 12.83 13.01
N SER A 101 -19.85 12.60 12.29
CA SER A 101 -20.33 11.25 11.96
C SER A 101 -19.31 10.46 11.15
N LEU A 102 -18.65 11.09 10.16
CA LEU A 102 -17.59 10.49 9.36
C LEU A 102 -16.34 10.19 10.18
N THR A 103 -16.02 11.05 11.16
CA THR A 103 -14.92 10.85 12.12
C THR A 103 -15.19 9.63 13.02
N ASP A 104 -16.41 9.46 13.49
CA ASP A 104 -16.85 8.26 14.22
C ASP A 104 -16.75 7.01 13.36
N ILE A 105 -17.25 7.06 12.11
CA ILE A 105 -17.17 5.94 11.15
C ILE A 105 -15.71 5.53 10.91
N LEU A 106 -14.81 6.50 10.73
CA LEU A 106 -13.41 6.23 10.47
C LEU A 106 -12.73 5.56 11.68
N THR A 107 -13.11 5.96 12.89
CA THR A 107 -12.62 5.36 14.13
C THR A 107 -13.16 3.93 14.31
N ASP A 108 -14.45 3.71 14.05
CA ASP A 108 -15.04 2.36 14.06
C ASP A 108 -14.39 1.42 13.04
N LEU A 109 -14.04 1.94 11.87
CA LEU A 109 -13.33 1.18 10.83
C LEU A 109 -11.91 0.81 11.25
N ASN A 110 -11.19 1.71 11.93
CA ASN A 110 -9.90 1.41 12.54
C ASN A 110 -10.02 0.34 13.64
N ASP A 111 -11.03 0.45 14.52
CA ASP A 111 -11.28 -0.53 15.57
C ASP A 111 -11.63 -1.91 14.96
N LEU A 112 -12.43 -1.96 13.89
CA LEU A 112 -12.79 -3.19 13.18
C LEU A 112 -11.57 -3.85 12.53
N ALA A 113 -10.65 -3.06 11.97
CA ALA A 113 -9.39 -3.57 11.45
C ALA A 113 -8.52 -4.17 12.56
N LYS A 114 -8.41 -3.49 13.72
CA LYS A 114 -7.69 -4.01 14.89
C LYS A 114 -8.33 -5.31 15.40
N PHE A 115 -9.65 -5.35 15.51
CA PHE A 115 -10.42 -6.53 15.90
C PHE A 115 -10.13 -7.72 14.99
N THR A 116 -10.28 -7.54 13.68
CA THR A 116 -10.06 -8.60 12.67
C THR A 116 -8.67 -9.20 12.80
N ARG A 117 -7.66 -8.33 12.87
CA ARG A 117 -6.25 -8.72 13.00
C ARG A 117 -5.97 -9.51 14.27
N TYR A 118 -6.39 -9.01 15.43
CA TYR A 118 -6.10 -9.68 16.71
C TYR A 118 -6.77 -11.05 16.80
N ASN A 119 -7.96 -11.20 16.22
CA ASN A 119 -8.63 -12.49 16.15
C ASN A 119 -7.92 -13.47 15.21
N TYR A 120 -7.49 -13.02 14.02
CA TYR A 120 -6.67 -13.83 13.12
C TYR A 120 -5.36 -14.29 13.80
N LEU A 121 -4.64 -13.37 14.44
CA LEU A 121 -3.44 -13.71 15.21
C LEU A 121 -3.76 -14.67 16.36
N GLY A 122 -4.91 -14.51 17.02
CA GLY A 122 -5.37 -15.43 18.06
C GLY A 122 -5.48 -16.86 17.56
N ILE A 123 -6.16 -17.07 16.43
CA ILE A 123 -6.31 -18.38 15.77
C ILE A 123 -4.94 -18.93 15.39
N GLN A 124 -4.10 -18.14 14.71
CA GLN A 124 -2.76 -18.57 14.30
C GLN A 124 -1.89 -18.98 15.50
N LYS A 125 -1.95 -18.22 16.61
CA LYS A 125 -1.18 -18.50 17.83
C LYS A 125 -1.75 -19.70 18.59
N LEU A 126 -3.04 -19.99 18.49
CA LEU A 126 -3.64 -21.22 19.05
C LEU A 126 -3.14 -22.44 18.29
N ILE A 127 -3.19 -22.42 16.95
CA ILE A 127 -2.68 -23.51 16.10
C ILE A 127 -1.18 -23.75 16.35
N LYS A 128 -0.36 -22.69 16.36
CA LYS A 128 1.07 -22.83 16.70
C LYS A 128 1.33 -23.42 18.08
N LYS A 129 0.44 -23.16 19.04
CA LYS A 129 0.56 -23.75 20.38
C LYS A 129 0.10 -25.20 20.40
N HIS A 130 -1.00 -25.50 19.73
CA HIS A 130 -1.49 -26.86 19.50
C HIS A 130 -0.38 -27.72 18.92
N ASP A 131 0.17 -27.35 17.77
CA ASP A 131 1.19 -28.14 17.07
C ASP A 131 2.43 -28.36 17.93
N LYS A 132 2.81 -27.36 18.74
CA LYS A 132 3.90 -27.50 19.72
C LYS A 132 3.57 -28.48 20.86
N HIS A 133 2.33 -28.55 21.32
CA HIS A 133 1.92 -29.38 22.45
C HIS A 133 1.58 -30.81 22.04
N THR A 134 1.04 -31.01 20.83
CA THR A 134 0.51 -32.30 20.36
C THR A 134 1.42 -32.97 19.33
N GLN A 135 2.39 -32.23 18.76
CA GLN A 135 3.25 -32.68 17.65
C GLN A 135 2.49 -33.00 16.35
N LEU A 136 1.22 -32.59 16.25
CA LEU A 136 0.41 -32.68 15.04
C LEU A 136 0.51 -31.37 14.25
N ASN A 137 0.48 -31.43 12.92
CA ASN A 137 0.53 -30.24 12.07
C ASN A 137 -0.88 -29.83 11.65
N ARG A 138 -1.37 -28.69 12.14
CA ARG A 138 -2.70 -28.14 11.79
C ARG A 138 -2.62 -26.86 10.97
N GLN A 139 -1.53 -26.65 10.25
CA GLN A 139 -1.43 -25.54 9.31
C GLN A 139 -2.51 -25.60 8.21
N ALA A 140 -2.91 -26.81 7.79
CA ALA A 140 -4.01 -26.99 6.83
C ALA A 140 -5.35 -26.47 7.36
N LEU A 141 -5.63 -26.62 8.66
CA LEU A 141 -6.83 -26.07 9.30
C LEU A 141 -6.82 -24.55 9.29
N LEU A 142 -5.68 -23.91 9.56
CA LEU A 142 -5.54 -22.46 9.47
C LEU A 142 -5.88 -21.98 8.05
N VAL A 143 -5.32 -22.64 7.04
CA VAL A 143 -5.56 -22.30 5.63
C VAL A 143 -7.03 -22.45 5.27
N ASP A 144 -7.68 -23.53 5.70
CA ASP A 144 -9.12 -23.74 5.47
C ASP A 144 -9.97 -22.65 6.13
N ILE A 145 -9.72 -22.34 7.40
CA ILE A 145 -10.41 -21.26 8.12
C ILE A 145 -10.22 -19.92 7.41
N VAL A 146 -8.99 -19.55 7.06
CA VAL A 146 -8.68 -18.25 6.45
C VAL A 146 -9.23 -18.13 5.02
N ARG A 147 -9.32 -19.24 4.28
CA ARG A 147 -9.91 -19.24 2.93
C ARG A 147 -11.42 -19.04 2.95
N ASN A 148 -12.09 -19.64 3.94
CA ASN A 148 -13.54 -19.64 4.04
C ASN A 148 -14.10 -18.44 4.82
N LYS A 149 -13.26 -17.71 5.56
CA LYS A 149 -13.65 -16.62 6.44
C LYS A 149 -12.97 -15.31 6.08
N SER A 150 -13.62 -14.19 6.37
CA SER A 150 -13.13 -12.84 6.09
C SER A 150 -12.11 -12.35 7.13
N LEU A 151 -11.27 -13.25 7.66
CA LEU A 151 -10.35 -12.97 8.77
C LEU A 151 -9.05 -12.27 8.33
N ASP A 152 -8.71 -12.34 7.04
CA ASP A 152 -7.48 -11.78 6.47
C ASP A 152 -7.75 -10.83 5.27
N ARG A 153 -9.01 -10.77 4.80
CA ARG A 153 -9.36 -10.25 3.47
C ARG A 153 -10.15 -8.95 3.43
N GLN A 154 -10.17 -8.16 4.49
CA GLN A 154 -10.93 -6.92 4.47
C GLN A 154 -10.15 -5.76 3.85
N ARG A 155 -10.48 -5.45 2.60
CA ARG A 155 -10.04 -4.22 1.93
C ARG A 155 -11.02 -3.09 2.24
N PHE A 156 -10.75 -2.39 3.33
CA PHE A 156 -11.46 -1.16 3.68
C PHE A 156 -11.15 0.01 2.74
N ASP A 157 -10.31 -0.19 1.74
CA ASP A 157 -9.83 0.87 0.83
C ASP A 157 -10.98 1.63 0.17
N VAL A 158 -11.99 0.93 -0.36
CA VAL A 158 -13.15 1.57 -1.01
C VAL A 158 -13.92 2.44 -0.01
N ALA A 159 -14.14 1.94 1.21
CA ALA A 159 -14.79 2.69 2.27
C ALA A 159 -13.96 3.92 2.68
N LEU A 160 -12.64 3.77 2.84
CA LEU A 160 -11.71 4.86 3.16
C LEU A 160 -11.70 5.95 2.09
N VAL A 161 -11.71 5.59 0.80
CA VAL A 161 -11.79 6.58 -0.28
C VAL A 161 -13.12 7.32 -0.25
N LYS A 162 -14.25 6.61 -0.05
CA LYS A 162 -15.57 7.24 0.08
C LYS A 162 -15.65 8.18 1.27
N ILE A 163 -15.19 7.74 2.45
CA ILE A 163 -15.11 8.58 3.65
C ILE A 163 -14.27 9.81 3.34
N SER A 164 -13.11 9.65 2.70
CA SER A 164 -12.25 10.77 2.33
C SER A 164 -12.95 11.80 1.45
N SER A 165 -13.70 11.36 0.44
CA SER A 165 -14.41 12.27 -0.47
C SER A 165 -15.52 13.04 0.25
N LEU A 166 -16.28 12.37 1.12
CA LEU A 166 -17.33 13.01 1.92
C LEU A 166 -16.75 13.97 2.96
N HIS A 167 -15.63 13.58 3.57
CA HIS A 167 -14.90 14.39 4.56
C HIS A 167 -14.37 15.67 3.93
N ASP A 168 -13.80 15.57 2.73
CA ASP A 168 -13.34 16.72 1.96
C ASP A 168 -14.49 17.66 1.59
N LEU A 169 -15.64 17.10 1.20
CA LEU A 169 -16.85 17.86 0.92
C LEU A 169 -17.35 18.64 2.15
N CYS A 170 -17.33 18.03 3.34
CA CYS A 170 -17.69 18.72 4.59
C CYS A 170 -16.73 19.87 4.90
N ARG A 171 -15.42 19.65 4.79
CA ARG A 171 -14.41 20.70 5.06
C ARG A 171 -14.51 21.90 4.13
N LEU A 172 -14.94 21.67 2.90
CA LEU A 172 -15.11 22.73 1.90
C LEU A 172 -16.52 23.33 1.93
N HIS A 173 -17.36 22.93 2.88
CA HIS A 173 -18.76 23.33 2.96
C HIS A 173 -19.51 23.17 1.62
N GLY A 174 -19.16 22.14 0.85
CA GLY A 174 -19.77 21.84 -0.43
C GLY A 174 -19.14 22.52 -1.65
N GLU A 175 -18.09 23.32 -1.47
CA GLU A 175 -17.33 23.89 -2.56
C GLU A 175 -16.43 22.85 -3.22
N SER A 176 -16.23 22.98 -4.52
CA SER A 176 -15.27 22.14 -5.24
C SER A 176 -13.87 22.69 -5.07
N ARG A 177 -12.88 21.81 -4.85
CA ARG A 177 -11.48 22.22 -4.87
C ARG A 177 -11.12 22.77 -6.25
N THR A 178 -10.52 23.96 -6.27
CA THR A 178 -9.94 24.56 -7.47
C THR A 178 -8.52 24.03 -7.65
N GLY A 179 -8.30 23.15 -8.63
CA GLY A 179 -6.97 22.62 -8.92
C GLY A 179 -7.00 21.30 -9.69
N ASN A 180 -6.07 21.13 -10.62
CA ASN A 180 -5.98 19.91 -11.40
C ASN A 180 -5.29 18.80 -10.58
N ALA A 181 -6.00 17.70 -10.31
CA ALA A 181 -5.47 16.50 -9.65
C ALA A 181 -4.24 15.91 -10.37
N ALA A 182 -4.12 16.15 -11.68
CA ALA A 182 -2.97 15.74 -12.49
C ALA A 182 -1.80 16.74 -12.48
N ALA A 183 -1.95 17.97 -11.97
CA ALA A 183 -0.89 18.99 -12.01
C ALA A 183 0.39 18.57 -11.28
N GLY A 184 0.29 17.69 -10.27
CA GLY A 184 1.45 17.15 -9.56
C GLY A 184 2.22 16.06 -10.32
N LEU A 185 1.83 15.71 -11.56
CA LEU A 185 2.49 14.71 -12.41
C LEU A 185 3.53 15.32 -13.38
N ASP A 186 3.43 16.60 -13.72
CA ASP A 186 4.08 17.20 -14.91
C ASP A 186 5.08 18.33 -14.62
N GLN A 187 5.53 18.54 -13.38
CA GLN A 187 6.49 19.59 -13.08
C GLN A 187 7.78 19.05 -12.43
N ASN A 188 8.88 19.22 -13.20
CA ASN A 188 10.23 18.71 -12.93
C ASN A 188 11.13 19.70 -12.18
N ALA A 189 10.65 20.88 -11.73
CA ALA A 189 11.52 22.00 -11.37
C ALA A 189 11.32 22.59 -9.96
N PHE A 190 11.18 21.74 -8.93
CA PHE A 190 11.29 22.22 -7.54
C PHE A 190 12.13 21.24 -6.71
N GLU A 191 13.02 21.76 -5.86
CA GLU A 191 13.66 20.97 -4.83
C GLU A 191 12.59 20.38 -3.89
N ARG A 192 12.54 19.05 -3.84
CA ARG A 192 11.62 18.29 -2.99
C ARG A 192 12.41 17.39 -2.06
N ALA A 193 12.23 17.57 -0.76
CA ALA A 193 12.67 16.57 0.21
C ALA A 193 11.75 15.35 0.11
N THR A 194 12.33 14.19 -0.27
CA THR A 194 11.61 12.91 -0.32
C THR A 194 12.16 11.97 0.73
N ALA A 195 11.32 11.52 1.66
CA ALA A 195 11.68 10.51 2.64
C ALA A 195 10.80 9.26 2.49
N LYS A 196 11.32 8.11 2.91
CA LYS A 196 10.62 6.82 2.82
C LYS A 196 10.66 6.11 4.15
N TYR A 197 9.54 5.51 4.51
CA TYR A 197 9.35 4.84 5.78
C TYR A 197 8.71 3.48 5.56
N TRP A 198 9.16 2.48 6.29
CA TRP A 198 8.43 1.22 6.44
C TRP A 198 7.33 1.37 7.48
N VAL A 199 6.20 0.75 7.19
CA VAL A 199 5.01 0.73 8.05
C VAL A 199 4.66 -0.72 8.28
N HIS A 200 4.60 -1.14 9.54
CA HIS A 200 4.19 -2.49 9.87
C HIS A 200 2.72 -2.70 9.45
N PRO A 201 2.32 -3.85 8.87
CA PRO A 201 0.94 -4.12 8.46
C PRO A 201 -0.09 -3.82 9.56
N ASP A 202 0.23 -4.16 10.82
CA ASP A 202 -0.55 -3.81 12.02
C ASP A 202 -0.96 -2.32 12.13
N ASN A 203 -0.16 -1.42 11.57
CA ASN A 203 -0.32 0.04 11.70
C ASN A 203 -0.92 0.69 10.45
N VAL A 204 -1.13 -0.06 9.36
CA VAL A 204 -1.53 0.49 8.05
C VAL A 204 -2.89 1.19 8.11
N THR A 205 -3.90 0.55 8.70
CA THR A 205 -5.25 1.13 8.79
C THR A 205 -5.28 2.36 9.68
N GLU A 206 -4.62 2.29 10.84
CA GLU A 206 -4.49 3.43 11.76
C GLU A 206 -3.80 4.61 11.08
N LEU A 207 -2.69 4.35 10.38
CA LEU A 207 -1.98 5.37 9.62
C LEU A 207 -2.89 5.98 8.53
N LYS A 208 -3.57 5.17 7.72
CA LYS A 208 -4.51 5.68 6.69
C LYS A 208 -5.56 6.59 7.32
N ALA A 209 -6.18 6.16 8.42
CA ALA A 209 -7.18 6.94 9.11
C ALA A 209 -6.64 8.27 9.65
N ILE A 210 -5.44 8.30 10.25
CA ILE A 210 -4.80 9.54 10.69
C ILE A 210 -4.54 10.48 9.50
N LEU A 211 -4.00 9.95 8.40
CA LEU A 211 -3.72 10.75 7.21
C LEU A 211 -4.98 11.37 6.61
N LEU A 212 -6.12 10.65 6.63
CA LEU A 212 -7.40 11.15 6.14
C LEU A 212 -7.91 12.38 6.91
N PHE A 213 -7.58 12.53 8.20
CA PHE A 213 -7.91 13.74 8.97
C PHE A 213 -7.16 14.99 8.51
N HIS A 214 -6.09 14.83 7.72
CA HIS A 214 -5.26 15.96 7.29
C HIS A 214 -5.28 16.17 5.77
N LEU A 215 -5.32 15.09 4.99
CA LEU A 215 -5.22 15.15 3.53
C LEU A 215 -6.26 14.24 2.86
N PRO A 216 -6.95 14.71 1.80
CA PRO A 216 -7.85 13.86 1.05
C PRO A 216 -7.09 12.85 0.20
N VAL A 217 -7.72 11.71 -0.07
CA VAL A 217 -7.25 10.73 -1.04
C VAL A 217 -7.43 11.28 -2.45
N LEU A 218 -6.35 11.20 -3.22
CA LEU A 218 -6.36 11.61 -4.63
C LEU A 218 -7.03 10.52 -5.48
N VAL A 219 -8.20 10.83 -6.02
CA VAL A 219 -8.91 9.98 -6.98
C VAL A 219 -8.64 10.47 -8.41
N PHE A 220 -8.03 9.63 -9.24
CA PHE A 220 -7.62 10.03 -10.60
C PHE A 220 -8.80 10.17 -11.58
N ASN A 221 -9.81 9.32 -11.47
CA ASN A 221 -11.00 9.37 -12.32
C ASN A 221 -12.26 9.37 -11.45
N PRO A 222 -12.82 10.54 -11.09
CA PRO A 222 -13.99 10.63 -10.24
C PRO A 222 -15.28 10.14 -10.93
N ASN A 223 -15.27 10.00 -12.26
CA ASN A 223 -16.46 9.60 -13.03
C ASN A 223 -16.66 8.09 -13.10
N LYS A 224 -15.66 7.30 -12.70
CA LYS A 224 -15.74 5.83 -12.64
C LYS A 224 -16.08 5.40 -11.21
N PRO A 225 -16.92 4.38 -11.00
CA PRO A 225 -17.03 3.72 -9.71
C PRO A 225 -15.66 3.27 -9.19
N ILE A 226 -15.39 3.54 -7.91
CA ILE A 226 -14.13 3.17 -7.26
C ILE A 226 -14.09 1.65 -7.09
N GLU A 227 -13.11 1.01 -7.72
CA GLU A 227 -12.86 -0.42 -7.64
C GLU A 227 -11.52 -0.70 -6.92
N ALA A 228 -11.39 -1.88 -6.32
CA ALA A 228 -10.16 -2.24 -5.59
C ALA A 228 -8.91 -2.23 -6.51
N GLU A 229 -9.10 -2.64 -7.76
CA GLU A 229 -8.04 -2.69 -8.78
C GLU A 229 -7.53 -1.31 -9.18
N ASP A 230 -8.28 -0.22 -8.98
CA ASP A 230 -7.87 1.14 -9.36
C ASP A 230 -6.62 1.61 -8.59
N SER A 231 -6.38 1.03 -7.41
CA SER A 231 -5.19 1.31 -6.60
C SER A 231 -3.94 0.53 -7.03
N ALA A 232 -4.10 -0.50 -7.87
CA ALA A 232 -3.03 -1.40 -8.26
C ALA A 232 -2.01 -0.70 -9.17
N ILE A 233 -0.73 -0.86 -8.85
CA ILE A 233 0.38 -0.38 -9.65
C ILE A 233 1.36 -1.53 -9.85
N SER A 234 1.66 -1.82 -11.11
CA SER A 234 2.71 -2.77 -11.47
C SER A 234 3.82 -2.08 -12.23
N SER A 235 5.06 -2.48 -11.99
CA SER A 235 6.23 -1.96 -12.69
C SER A 235 7.22 -3.08 -12.97
N VAL A 236 7.48 -3.39 -14.24
CA VAL A 236 8.51 -4.34 -14.67
C VAL A 236 9.82 -3.58 -14.81
N TYR A 237 10.80 -3.93 -13.99
CA TYR A 237 12.15 -3.39 -14.02
C TYR A 237 13.03 -4.18 -14.97
N PHE A 238 13.92 -3.45 -15.64
CA PHE A 238 14.85 -3.98 -16.61
C PHE A 238 16.27 -3.90 -16.06
N ASP A 239 17.06 -4.92 -16.35
CA ASP A 239 18.51 -4.95 -16.12
C ASP A 239 19.14 -5.97 -17.07
N ASN A 240 20.46 -6.14 -16.99
CA ASN A 240 21.20 -7.17 -17.72
C ASN A 240 21.72 -8.27 -16.80
N ASN A 241 22.39 -9.28 -17.37
CA ASN A 241 22.85 -10.47 -16.64
C ASN A 241 23.93 -10.16 -15.59
N THR A 242 24.59 -9.00 -15.69
CA THR A 242 25.61 -8.52 -14.75
C THR A 242 25.08 -7.53 -13.73
N PHE A 243 23.78 -7.19 -13.80
CA PHE A 243 23.12 -6.26 -12.88
C PHE A 243 23.77 -4.86 -12.87
N ASP A 244 24.15 -4.35 -14.05
CA ASP A 244 24.83 -3.06 -14.18
C ASP A 244 23.95 -1.90 -13.68
N LEU A 245 22.65 -1.91 -13.99
CA LEU A 245 21.75 -0.85 -13.53
C LEU A 245 21.57 -0.92 -12.01
N TYR A 246 21.45 -2.11 -11.44
CA TYR A 246 21.45 -2.31 -9.99
C TYR A 246 22.70 -1.73 -9.34
N GLY A 247 23.88 -2.10 -9.84
CA GLY A 247 25.18 -1.64 -9.32
C GLY A 247 25.26 -0.13 -9.29
N GLY A 248 25.04 0.52 -10.43
CA GLY A 248 25.09 1.98 -10.52
C GLY A 248 24.02 2.67 -9.68
N ARG A 249 22.81 2.09 -9.56
CA ARG A 249 21.75 2.65 -8.70
C ARG A 249 22.03 2.52 -7.21
N LEU A 250 22.73 1.47 -6.78
CA LEU A 250 23.12 1.27 -5.39
C LEU A 250 24.30 2.17 -5.01
N GLN A 251 25.31 2.24 -5.86
CA GLN A 251 26.51 3.08 -5.66
C GLN A 251 26.22 4.57 -5.88
N ARG A 252 25.14 4.88 -6.61
CA ARG A 252 24.74 6.24 -7.01
C ARG A 252 25.75 6.88 -7.95
N ASP A 253 26.14 6.14 -8.96
CA ASP A 253 27.03 6.65 -10.00
C ASP A 253 26.33 7.78 -10.79
N GLU A 254 27.13 8.72 -11.28
CA GLU A 254 26.65 9.74 -12.21
C GLU A 254 26.07 9.07 -13.46
N GLY A 255 24.88 9.48 -13.87
CA GLY A 255 24.17 8.87 -14.99
C GLY A 255 23.56 7.50 -14.70
N ALA A 256 23.55 7.01 -13.45
CA ALA A 256 22.96 5.71 -13.13
C ALA A 256 21.45 5.66 -13.41
N GLU A 257 21.07 4.79 -14.35
CA GLU A 257 19.70 4.66 -14.82
C GLU A 257 18.91 3.58 -14.07
N ALA A 258 17.62 3.81 -13.90
CA ALA A 258 16.65 2.76 -13.56
C ALA A 258 15.52 2.83 -14.59
N ILE A 259 15.36 1.78 -15.39
CA ILE A 259 14.35 1.70 -16.45
C ILE A 259 13.25 0.73 -16.02
N ARG A 260 11.99 1.15 -16.18
CA ARG A 260 10.83 0.31 -15.86
C ARG A 260 9.63 0.62 -16.73
N LEU A 261 8.83 -0.41 -16.98
CA LEU A 261 7.55 -0.33 -17.68
C LEU A 261 6.42 -0.45 -16.67
N ARG A 262 5.57 0.57 -16.58
CA ARG A 262 4.54 0.70 -15.55
C ARG A 262 3.16 0.78 -16.16
N TRP A 263 2.20 0.09 -15.55
CA TRP A 263 0.78 0.31 -15.78
C TRP A 263 0.04 0.50 -14.46
N TYR A 264 -1.13 1.12 -14.56
CA TYR A 264 -2.04 1.38 -13.46
C TYR A 264 -3.31 0.57 -13.67
N GLY A 265 -3.86 0.02 -12.60
CA GLY A 265 -5.09 -0.76 -12.67
C GLY A 265 -4.90 -2.19 -13.18
N PRO A 266 -5.98 -2.80 -13.73
CA PRO A 266 -5.99 -4.19 -14.16
C PRO A 266 -5.07 -4.50 -15.35
N MET A 267 -4.93 -5.79 -15.66
CA MET A 267 -4.15 -6.26 -16.81
C MET A 267 -4.72 -5.80 -18.16
N SER A 268 -6.01 -5.45 -18.21
CA SER A 268 -6.71 -4.90 -19.38
C SER A 268 -6.32 -3.44 -19.70
N SER A 269 -5.57 -2.77 -18.82
CA SER A 269 -5.04 -1.43 -19.07
C SER A 269 -4.15 -1.41 -20.30
N LYS A 270 -4.60 -0.67 -21.33
CA LYS A 270 -3.87 -0.54 -22.61
C LYS A 270 -2.69 0.41 -22.52
N SER A 271 -2.71 1.36 -21.59
CA SER A 271 -1.68 2.38 -21.43
C SER A 271 -0.48 1.85 -20.63
N VAL A 272 0.71 1.87 -21.22
CA VAL A 272 1.97 1.55 -20.54
C VAL A 272 2.86 2.78 -20.50
N PHE A 273 3.31 3.15 -19.31
CA PHE A 273 4.30 4.20 -19.10
C PHE A 273 5.69 3.58 -19.13
N ILE A 274 6.50 4.01 -20.11
CA ILE A 274 7.92 3.69 -20.17
C ILE A 274 8.64 4.76 -19.34
N GLU A 275 9.19 4.39 -18.19
CA GLU A 275 9.80 5.33 -17.25
C GLU A 275 11.31 5.10 -17.13
N ARG A 276 12.08 6.18 -17.15
CA ARG A 276 13.51 6.19 -16.86
C ARG A 276 13.80 7.15 -15.72
N LYS A 277 14.58 6.70 -14.74
CA LYS A 277 15.16 7.55 -13.71
C LYS A 277 16.66 7.62 -13.88
N THR A 278 17.21 8.81 -14.04
CA THR A 278 18.65 9.04 -14.14
C THR A 278 19.13 9.69 -12.86
N HIS A 279 20.18 9.14 -12.24
CA HIS A 279 20.83 9.80 -11.13
C HIS A 279 21.81 10.86 -11.65
N HIS A 280 21.76 12.04 -11.05
CA HIS A 280 22.81 13.04 -11.19
C HIS A 280 23.34 13.37 -9.79
N ALA A 281 24.65 13.53 -9.69
CA ALA A 281 25.38 13.76 -8.48
C ALA A 281 25.14 15.20 -8.01
N PRO A 282 24.87 15.42 -6.71
CA PRO A 282 24.57 16.76 -6.19
C PRO A 282 25.67 17.81 -6.44
N TRP A 283 26.93 17.39 -6.57
CA TRP A 283 28.06 18.29 -6.85
C TRP A 283 28.14 18.75 -8.32
N LEU A 284 27.25 18.26 -9.19
CA LEU A 284 27.13 18.65 -10.60
C LEU A 284 25.83 19.44 -10.88
N ASP A 285 25.24 20.09 -9.87
CA ASP A 285 23.94 20.79 -9.96
C ASP A 285 22.77 19.91 -10.46
N GLY A 286 22.93 18.58 -10.39
CA GLY A 286 21.99 17.66 -11.00
C GLY A 286 20.98 17.08 -10.01
N ALA A 287 19.72 17.51 -10.09
CA ALA A 287 18.61 16.75 -9.51
C ALA A 287 18.41 15.45 -10.29
N SER A 288 18.07 14.34 -9.60
CA SER A 288 17.75 13.09 -10.32
C SER A 288 16.51 13.29 -11.21
N VAL A 289 16.69 13.15 -12.51
CA VAL A 289 15.63 13.37 -13.49
C VAL A 289 14.78 12.11 -13.62
N LYS A 290 13.45 12.29 -13.62
CA LYS A 290 12.49 11.22 -13.92
C LYS A 290 11.74 11.60 -15.19
N ASP A 291 12.01 10.83 -16.23
CA ASP A 291 11.37 10.98 -17.53
C ASP A 291 10.41 9.82 -17.80
N ARG A 292 9.36 10.09 -18.57
CA ARG A 292 8.45 9.05 -19.04
C ARG A 292 7.77 9.44 -20.34
N PHE A 293 7.40 8.44 -21.12
CA PHE A 293 6.47 8.56 -22.24
C PHE A 293 5.47 7.41 -22.20
N ARG A 294 4.40 7.51 -22.99
CA ARG A 294 3.32 6.52 -23.03
C ARG A 294 3.34 5.76 -24.34
N LEU A 295 3.15 4.45 -24.26
CA LEU A 295 2.86 3.57 -25.38
C LEU A 295 1.58 2.78 -25.10
N ASP A 296 0.92 2.34 -26.17
CA ASP A 296 -0.13 1.32 -26.04
C ASP A 296 0.51 -0.06 -25.95
N GLU A 297 -0.08 -0.94 -25.15
CA GLU A 297 0.45 -2.27 -24.82
C GLU A 297 0.90 -3.10 -26.04
N PRO A 298 0.16 -3.14 -27.17
CA PRO A 298 0.58 -3.90 -28.34
C PRO A 298 1.89 -3.40 -28.96
N GLN A 299 2.25 -2.13 -28.78
CA GLN A 299 3.45 -1.51 -29.36
C GLN A 299 4.71 -1.77 -28.52
N VAL A 300 4.56 -2.24 -27.27
CA VAL A 300 5.65 -2.28 -26.29
C VAL A 300 6.75 -3.27 -26.71
N ASN A 301 6.38 -4.48 -27.14
CA ASN A 301 7.38 -5.47 -27.56
C ASN A 301 8.16 -5.00 -28.80
N ASP A 302 7.46 -4.42 -29.77
CA ASP A 302 8.09 -3.92 -30.99
C ASP A 302 9.03 -2.76 -30.70
N PHE A 303 8.68 -1.90 -29.74
CA PHE A 303 9.55 -0.83 -29.28
C PHE A 303 10.83 -1.36 -28.62
N LEU A 304 10.69 -2.33 -27.70
CA LEU A 304 11.84 -2.95 -27.02
C LEU A 304 12.76 -3.72 -27.98
N GLN A 305 12.21 -4.26 -29.07
CA GLN A 305 12.96 -4.98 -30.11
C GLN A 305 13.52 -4.06 -31.21
N GLY A 306 13.24 -2.75 -31.17
CA GLY A 306 13.65 -1.80 -32.21
C GLY A 306 12.84 -1.86 -33.50
N ARG A 307 11.78 -2.68 -33.58
CA ARG A 307 10.87 -2.74 -34.74
C ARG A 307 9.95 -1.53 -34.82
N TYR A 308 9.61 -0.96 -33.67
CA TYR A 308 8.92 0.32 -33.53
C TYR A 308 9.89 1.34 -32.95
N THR A 309 10.39 2.23 -33.81
CA THR A 309 11.48 3.16 -33.49
C THR A 309 10.99 4.39 -32.72
N ALA A 310 11.88 5.05 -31.98
CA ALA A 310 11.55 6.33 -31.34
C ALA A 310 11.04 7.39 -32.33
N ASP A 311 11.57 7.41 -33.56
CA ASP A 311 11.09 8.30 -34.63
C ASP A 311 9.63 8.01 -35.02
N GLN A 312 9.27 6.73 -35.12
CA GLN A 312 7.88 6.33 -35.38
C GLN A 312 6.96 6.66 -34.20
N VAL A 313 7.43 6.52 -32.96
CA VAL A 313 6.69 6.98 -31.77
C VAL A 313 6.38 8.47 -31.86
N ALA A 314 7.38 9.30 -32.16
CA ALA A 314 7.21 10.74 -32.31
C ALA A 314 6.27 11.11 -33.49
N HIS A 315 6.41 10.41 -34.61
CA HIS A 315 5.52 10.56 -35.76
C HIS A 315 4.07 10.24 -35.41
N ASP A 316 3.82 9.13 -34.71
CA ASP A 316 2.49 8.73 -34.28
C ASP A 316 1.89 9.70 -33.24
N MET A 317 2.69 10.22 -32.31
CA MET A 317 2.26 11.26 -31.36
C MET A 317 1.82 12.54 -32.07
N LYS A 318 2.56 12.96 -33.11
CA LYS A 318 2.23 14.14 -33.90
C LYS A 318 0.99 13.93 -34.77
N THR A 319 0.93 12.80 -35.48
CA THR A 319 -0.09 12.56 -36.52
C THR A 319 -1.38 11.94 -36.00
N LYS A 320 -1.31 11.01 -35.04
CA LYS A 320 -2.48 10.29 -34.50
C LYS A 320 -3.03 10.93 -33.24
N GLN A 321 -2.17 11.49 -32.39
CA GLN A 321 -2.56 12.07 -31.11
C GLN A 321 -2.67 13.60 -31.13
N GLY A 322 -2.18 14.26 -32.19
CA GLY A 322 -2.25 15.71 -32.34
C GLY A 322 -1.46 16.49 -31.27
N MET A 323 -0.40 15.90 -30.72
CA MET A 323 0.44 16.56 -29.70
C MET A 323 1.23 17.72 -30.30
N ASN A 324 1.53 18.75 -29.49
CA ASN A 324 2.34 19.88 -29.91
C ASN A 324 3.82 19.48 -30.13
N GLN A 325 4.55 20.27 -30.91
CA GLN A 325 5.92 19.93 -31.30
C GLN A 325 6.86 19.80 -30.09
N GLU A 326 6.74 20.69 -29.10
CA GLU A 326 7.56 20.64 -27.88
C GLU A 326 7.37 19.33 -27.10
N ALA A 327 6.14 18.88 -26.90
CA ALA A 327 5.88 17.60 -26.24
C ALA A 327 6.34 16.42 -27.08
N VAL A 328 6.20 16.48 -28.41
CA VAL A 328 6.71 15.44 -29.31
C VAL A 328 8.23 15.33 -29.20
N ASP A 329 8.96 16.44 -29.24
CA ASP A 329 10.42 16.47 -29.13
C ASP A 329 10.91 15.95 -27.77
N ALA A 330 10.22 16.35 -26.69
CA ALA A 330 10.52 15.85 -25.35
C ALA A 330 10.29 14.32 -25.24
N ASN A 331 9.17 13.81 -25.75
CA ASN A 331 8.90 12.37 -25.73
C ASN A 331 9.87 11.59 -26.64
N HIS A 332 10.26 12.16 -27.79
CA HIS A 332 11.24 11.59 -28.71
C HIS A 332 12.62 11.44 -28.05
N PHE A 333 13.08 12.48 -27.34
CA PHE A 333 14.34 12.44 -26.60
C PHE A 333 14.36 11.30 -25.56
N ILE A 334 13.27 11.16 -24.80
CA ILE A 334 13.14 10.11 -23.78
C ILE A 334 13.07 8.73 -24.43
N ALA A 335 12.23 8.56 -25.47
CA ALA A 335 12.07 7.30 -26.18
C ALA A 335 13.40 6.84 -26.82
N SER A 336 14.12 7.76 -27.47
CA SER A 336 15.43 7.51 -28.06
C SER A 336 16.46 7.09 -27.00
N GLY A 337 16.48 7.78 -25.86
CA GLY A 337 17.37 7.46 -24.74
C GLY A 337 17.09 6.07 -24.16
N VAL A 338 15.81 5.72 -23.93
CA VAL A 338 15.44 4.40 -23.42
C VAL A 338 15.76 3.29 -24.42
N GLN A 339 15.42 3.46 -25.70
CA GLN A 339 15.68 2.47 -26.74
C GLN A 339 17.19 2.22 -26.91
N ARG A 340 18.00 3.28 -26.86
CA ARG A 340 19.46 3.19 -26.83
C ARG A 340 19.96 2.38 -25.62
N SER A 341 19.54 2.73 -24.40
CA SER A 341 19.96 2.01 -23.19
C SER A 341 19.56 0.53 -23.23
N VAL A 342 18.36 0.21 -23.73
CA VAL A 342 17.90 -1.17 -23.89
C VAL A 342 18.81 -1.95 -24.85
N ALA A 343 19.17 -1.37 -25.99
CA ALA A 343 20.02 -2.01 -26.99
C ALA A 343 21.48 -2.14 -26.53
N GLU A 344 22.12 -1.03 -26.13
CA GLU A 344 23.55 -0.98 -25.78
C GLU A 344 23.87 -1.80 -24.53
N LYS A 345 23.03 -1.70 -23.50
CA LYS A 345 23.23 -2.43 -22.23
C LYS A 345 22.59 -3.82 -22.23
N ARG A 346 21.95 -4.23 -23.34
CA ARG A 346 21.26 -5.52 -23.52
C ARG A 346 20.25 -5.83 -22.42
N LEU A 347 19.39 -4.86 -22.13
CA LEU A 347 18.47 -4.93 -21.01
C LEU A 347 17.30 -5.88 -21.31
N ASN A 348 16.88 -6.63 -20.29
CA ASN A 348 15.74 -7.54 -20.34
C ASN A 348 14.84 -7.32 -19.12
N PRO A 349 13.56 -7.72 -19.17
CA PRO A 349 12.71 -7.80 -17.98
C PRO A 349 13.34 -8.70 -16.92
N VAL A 350 13.52 -8.19 -15.70
CA VAL A 350 14.13 -8.94 -14.59
C VAL A 350 13.11 -9.19 -13.48
N MET A 351 12.39 -8.14 -13.06
CA MET A 351 11.49 -8.23 -11.91
C MET A 351 10.29 -7.31 -12.04
N ARG A 352 9.09 -7.83 -11.77
CA ARG A 352 7.88 -7.05 -11.55
C ARG A 352 7.80 -6.65 -10.08
N VAL A 353 7.46 -5.39 -9.84
CA VAL A 353 7.10 -4.85 -8.54
C VAL A 353 5.64 -4.46 -8.58
N PHE A 354 4.82 -5.18 -7.81
CA PHE A 354 3.39 -4.93 -7.62
C PHE A 354 3.14 -4.30 -6.24
N TYR A 355 2.19 -3.37 -6.15
CA TYR A 355 1.68 -2.84 -4.88
C TYR A 355 0.36 -2.08 -5.11
N ASN A 356 -0.42 -1.89 -4.06
CA ASN A 356 -1.57 -0.99 -4.06
C ASN A 356 -1.17 0.38 -3.47
N ARG A 357 -1.53 1.48 -4.13
CA ARG A 357 -1.16 2.84 -3.69
C ARG A 357 -2.36 3.66 -3.29
N THR A 358 -2.32 4.20 -2.08
CA THR A 358 -3.18 5.33 -1.66
C THR A 358 -2.33 6.60 -1.69
N ALA A 359 -2.74 7.60 -2.46
CA ALA A 359 -2.08 8.91 -2.50
C ALA A 359 -2.91 9.93 -1.73
N PHE A 360 -2.27 10.71 -0.86
CA PHE A 360 -2.91 11.75 -0.07
C PHE A 360 -2.31 13.09 -0.46
N GLN A 361 -3.16 13.98 -0.97
CA GLN A 361 -2.75 15.29 -1.45
C GLN A 361 -4.00 16.15 -1.63
N VAL A 362 -3.93 17.41 -1.20
CA VAL A 362 -4.93 18.41 -1.57
C VAL A 362 -4.77 18.76 -3.05
N PRO A 363 -5.81 18.56 -3.90
CA PRO A 363 -5.79 19.02 -5.29
C PRO A 363 -5.37 20.49 -5.42
N GLY A 364 -4.42 20.76 -6.32
CA GLY A 364 -3.85 22.11 -6.51
C GLY A 364 -2.75 22.51 -5.54
N ASP A 365 -2.59 21.83 -4.40
CA ASP A 365 -1.54 22.09 -3.42
C ASP A 365 -0.38 21.10 -3.58
N GLN A 366 0.82 21.62 -3.82
CA GLN A 366 2.03 20.82 -4.02
C GLN A 366 2.97 20.81 -2.81
N ARG A 367 2.63 21.53 -1.73
CA ARG A 367 3.49 21.67 -0.55
C ARG A 367 3.76 20.33 0.14
N LEU A 368 2.73 19.49 0.22
CA LEU A 368 2.79 18.18 0.85
C LEU A 368 2.05 17.14 0.00
N ARG A 369 2.76 16.08 -0.36
CA ARG A 369 2.19 14.89 -0.98
C ARG A 369 2.68 13.65 -0.26
N LEU A 370 1.74 12.81 0.15
CA LEU A 370 2.03 11.53 0.76
C LEU A 370 1.55 10.39 -0.15
N SER A 371 2.24 9.27 -0.13
CA SER A 371 1.71 8.02 -0.69
C SER A 371 2.06 6.84 0.18
N LEU A 372 1.09 5.95 0.39
CA LEU A 372 1.27 4.70 1.11
C LEU A 372 1.10 3.54 0.14
N ASP A 373 2.16 2.73 0.00
CA ASP A 373 2.16 1.53 -0.82
C ASP A 373 1.99 0.29 0.07
N THR A 374 0.88 -0.43 -0.09
CA THR A 374 0.59 -1.70 0.60
C THR A 374 0.73 -2.89 -0.34
N ASP A 375 0.76 -4.10 0.22
CA ASP A 375 0.81 -5.36 -0.55
C ASP A 375 2.00 -5.44 -1.50
N LEU A 376 3.13 -4.83 -1.10
CA LEU A 376 4.33 -4.74 -1.91
C LEU A 376 4.88 -6.13 -2.19
N THR A 377 4.85 -6.52 -3.46
CA THR A 377 5.23 -7.85 -3.91
C THR A 377 6.20 -7.78 -5.06
N PHE A 378 7.25 -8.60 -5.00
CA PHE A 378 8.28 -8.74 -6.02
C PHE A 378 8.08 -10.07 -6.73
N ILE A 379 8.07 -10.07 -8.06
CA ILE A 379 7.80 -11.25 -8.88
C ILE A 379 8.88 -11.36 -9.95
N ARG A 380 9.46 -12.54 -10.11
CA ARG A 380 10.46 -12.81 -11.15
C ARG A 380 9.84 -12.70 -12.54
N GLU A 381 10.51 -11.94 -13.40
CA GLU A 381 10.21 -11.78 -14.84
C GLU A 381 11.36 -12.28 -15.72
N ASP A 382 12.52 -12.60 -15.11
CA ASP A 382 13.72 -13.04 -15.79
C ASP A 382 13.57 -14.42 -16.45
N GLY A 383 14.39 -14.66 -17.47
CA GLY A 383 14.39 -15.90 -18.24
C GLY A 383 13.29 -15.95 -19.31
N ASN A 384 13.44 -16.89 -20.24
CA ASN A 384 12.55 -17.04 -21.40
C ASN A 384 11.35 -17.96 -21.14
N THR A 385 11.42 -18.79 -20.10
CA THR A 385 10.34 -19.75 -19.77
C THR A 385 9.14 -19.07 -19.12
N ARG A 386 9.35 -17.98 -18.38
CA ARG A 386 8.28 -17.24 -17.68
C ARG A 386 7.46 -16.34 -18.59
N ARG A 387 8.08 -15.84 -19.65
CA ARG A 387 7.47 -14.87 -20.57
C ARG A 387 7.18 -15.54 -21.90
N LYS A 388 5.92 -15.93 -22.09
CA LYS A 388 5.44 -16.50 -23.36
C LYS A 388 5.80 -15.58 -24.53
N ASN A 389 6.32 -16.15 -25.62
CA ASN A 389 6.73 -15.42 -26.83
C ASN A 389 7.73 -14.26 -26.58
N ASN A 390 8.55 -14.37 -25.53
CA ASN A 390 9.48 -13.31 -25.10
C ASN A 390 8.78 -11.95 -24.86
N ASN A 391 7.55 -11.98 -24.37
CA ASN A 391 6.78 -10.77 -24.03
C ASN A 391 7.49 -9.92 -22.97
N TRP A 392 7.24 -8.61 -22.93
CA TRP A 392 7.82 -7.68 -21.96
C TRP A 392 7.40 -7.93 -20.50
N ARG A 393 6.33 -8.70 -20.28
CA ARG A 393 5.82 -9.13 -18.98
C ARG A 393 5.25 -10.54 -19.03
N ARG A 394 5.28 -11.29 -17.93
CA ARG A 394 4.56 -12.57 -17.79
C ARG A 394 3.04 -12.37 -17.82
N GLN A 395 2.35 -13.31 -18.45
CA GLN A 395 0.91 -13.23 -18.74
C GLN A 395 0.04 -14.08 -17.80
N ASP A 396 0.68 -14.93 -17.00
CA ASP A 396 0.07 -15.80 -15.99
C ASP A 396 -0.17 -15.09 -14.64
N VAL A 397 0.26 -13.84 -14.51
CA VAL A 397 0.13 -13.04 -13.27
C VAL A 397 -0.68 -11.79 -13.52
N GLY A 398 -1.75 -11.63 -12.76
CA GLY A 398 -2.62 -10.47 -12.76
C GLY A 398 -2.25 -9.41 -11.73
N VAL A 399 -3.29 -8.87 -11.09
CA VAL A 399 -3.22 -7.91 -9.97
C VAL A 399 -3.84 -8.48 -8.68
N ASP A 400 -3.99 -9.81 -8.67
CA ASP A 400 -4.64 -10.64 -7.68
C ASP A 400 -3.67 -11.08 -6.56
N TYR A 401 -3.18 -10.09 -5.81
CA TYR A 401 -2.46 -10.34 -4.56
C TYR A 401 -3.26 -11.29 -3.64
N PRO A 402 -2.63 -12.30 -3.00
CA PRO A 402 -1.18 -12.45 -2.77
C PRO A 402 -0.42 -13.35 -3.76
N PHE A 403 -1.00 -13.73 -4.91
CA PHE A 403 -0.33 -14.55 -5.93
C PHE A 403 0.12 -15.95 -5.43
N ASP A 404 -0.70 -16.62 -4.60
CA ASP A 404 -0.38 -17.92 -3.98
C ASP A 404 -0.21 -19.08 -4.97
N TYR A 405 -0.60 -18.90 -6.23
CA TYR A 405 -0.36 -19.86 -7.30
C TYR A 405 1.08 -19.84 -7.84
N LEU A 406 1.88 -18.82 -7.47
CA LEU A 406 3.27 -18.75 -7.86
C LEU A 406 4.17 -19.54 -6.89
N PRO A 407 5.22 -20.22 -7.39
CA PRO A 407 6.22 -20.84 -6.52
C PRO A 407 6.93 -19.79 -5.65
N ASP A 408 7.23 -20.13 -4.39
CA ASP A 408 7.91 -19.22 -3.45
C ASP A 408 9.26 -18.69 -3.96
N ALA A 409 9.95 -19.44 -4.82
CA ALA A 409 11.20 -19.01 -5.47
C ALA A 409 11.00 -17.89 -6.51
N GLU A 410 9.76 -17.60 -6.91
CA GLU A 410 9.41 -16.59 -7.91
C GLU A 410 8.66 -15.39 -7.36
N VAL A 411 8.16 -15.47 -6.12
CA VAL A 411 7.36 -14.42 -5.49
C VAL A 411 7.89 -14.10 -4.11
N TYR A 412 8.14 -12.82 -3.86
CA TYR A 412 8.56 -12.30 -2.57
C TYR A 412 7.58 -11.23 -2.10
N ARG A 413 6.82 -11.57 -1.06
CA ARG A 413 5.84 -10.69 -0.42
C ARG A 413 6.57 -9.90 0.67
N PHE A 414 6.75 -8.60 0.45
CA PHE A 414 7.48 -7.74 1.36
C PHE A 414 6.71 -7.57 2.67
N PRO A 415 7.35 -7.69 3.85
CA PRO A 415 6.62 -7.74 5.13
C PRO A 415 6.05 -6.39 5.59
N TYR A 416 6.38 -5.28 4.93
CA TYR A 416 5.98 -3.94 5.33
C TYR A 416 5.28 -3.17 4.21
N ALA A 417 4.46 -2.20 4.58
CA ALA A 417 4.03 -1.15 3.65
C ALA A 417 5.11 -0.05 3.57
N VAL A 418 5.06 0.78 2.53
CA VAL A 418 6.03 1.87 2.31
C VAL A 418 5.30 3.21 2.22
N LEU A 419 5.50 4.06 3.23
CA LEU A 419 5.07 5.46 3.20
C LEU A 419 6.18 6.30 2.52
N GLU A 420 5.81 7.14 1.57
CA GLU A 420 6.68 8.11 0.91
C GLU A 420 6.12 9.51 1.16
N THR A 421 6.95 10.39 1.72
CA THR A 421 6.63 11.81 1.91
C THR A 421 7.33 12.64 0.85
N LYS A 422 6.66 13.65 0.32
CA LYS A 422 7.24 14.65 -0.59
C LYS A 422 6.86 16.03 -0.10
N LEU A 423 7.86 16.78 0.33
CA LEU A 423 7.75 18.14 0.84
C LEU A 423 8.41 19.10 -0.14
N GLN A 424 7.74 20.20 -0.46
CA GLN A 424 8.33 21.28 -1.24
C GLN A 424 9.13 22.20 -0.29
N THR A 425 10.45 22.25 -0.45
CA THR A 425 11.36 22.89 0.52
C THR A 425 11.77 24.32 0.16
N HIS A 426 11.34 24.84 -1.00
CA HIS A 426 11.81 26.11 -1.59
C HIS A 426 11.64 27.40 -0.75
N LEU A 427 11.05 27.34 0.44
CA LEU A 427 10.75 28.52 1.27
C LEU A 427 11.13 28.35 2.76
N GLY A 428 12.00 27.38 3.11
CA GLY A 428 12.26 27.08 4.52
C GLY A 428 11.00 26.61 5.27
N GLN A 429 10.01 26.08 4.53
CA GLN A 429 8.80 25.53 5.11
C GLN A 429 9.14 24.23 5.85
N GLU A 430 8.89 24.24 7.15
CA GLU A 430 8.92 23.03 7.96
C GLU A 430 7.69 22.15 7.66
N PRO A 431 7.81 20.82 7.81
CA PRO A 431 6.65 19.94 7.75
C PRO A 431 5.59 20.38 8.78
N PRO A 432 4.28 20.25 8.47
CA PRO A 432 3.23 20.53 9.44
C PRO A 432 3.43 19.75 10.74
N GLU A 433 3.12 20.36 11.89
CA GLU A 433 3.36 19.76 13.21
C GLU A 433 2.73 18.36 13.37
N TRP A 434 1.54 18.13 12.80
CA TRP A 434 0.89 16.82 12.82
C TRP A 434 1.70 15.76 12.08
N LEU A 435 2.37 16.14 10.98
CA LEU A 435 3.20 15.23 10.20
C LEU A 435 4.49 14.93 10.96
N THR A 436 5.12 15.94 11.57
CA THR A 436 6.31 15.75 12.41
C THR A 436 6.02 14.76 13.54
N ARG A 437 4.94 14.97 14.32
CA ARG A 437 4.52 14.05 15.39
C ARG A 437 4.26 12.63 14.89
N LEU A 438 3.64 12.49 13.71
CA LEU A 438 3.40 11.19 13.09
C LEU A 438 4.70 10.50 12.66
N LEU A 439 5.66 11.24 12.09
CA LEU A 439 6.95 10.70 11.67
C LEU A 439 7.84 10.30 12.84
N ASP A 440 7.70 10.96 13.99
CA ASP A 440 8.39 10.63 15.24
C ASP A 440 7.73 9.46 16.01
N SER A 441 6.50 9.09 15.64
CA SER A 441 5.77 7.99 16.27
C SER A 441 6.33 6.60 15.92
N LYS A 442 5.83 5.56 16.64
CA LYS A 442 6.11 4.15 16.33
C LYS A 442 5.39 3.62 15.08
N LEU A 443 4.52 4.42 14.44
CA LEU A 443 3.75 3.96 13.29
C LEU A 443 4.64 3.76 12.05
N VAL A 444 5.73 4.51 11.96
CA VAL A 444 6.62 4.55 10.78
C VAL A 444 8.09 4.38 11.20
N TYR A 445 8.87 3.69 10.38
CA TYR A 445 10.31 3.52 10.56
C TYR A 445 11.04 4.05 9.34
N GLU A 446 11.91 5.05 9.50
CA GLU A 446 12.57 5.67 8.35
C GLU A 446 13.61 4.74 7.75
N VAL A 447 13.57 4.58 6.42
CA VAL A 447 14.57 3.82 5.67
C VAL A 447 15.14 4.70 4.57
N PRO A 448 16.18 5.48 4.88
CA PRO A 448 16.83 6.36 3.93
C PRO A 448 17.19 5.66 2.62
N ARG A 449 16.82 6.29 1.51
CA ARG A 449 17.14 5.86 0.14
C ARG A 449 16.57 4.49 -0.26
N PHE A 450 15.59 3.96 0.49
CA PHE A 450 14.93 2.70 0.15
C PHE A 450 14.50 2.65 -1.32
N SER A 451 14.82 1.56 -2.01
CA SER A 451 14.45 1.33 -3.40
C SER A 451 13.78 -0.03 -3.52
N LYS A 452 12.55 -0.04 -4.06
CA LYS A 452 11.83 -1.28 -4.37
C LYS A 452 12.66 -2.17 -5.31
N TYR A 453 13.28 -1.58 -6.33
CA TYR A 453 14.12 -2.34 -7.25
C TYR A 453 15.29 -3.02 -6.53
N LEU A 454 16.08 -2.25 -5.77
CA LEU A 454 17.24 -2.79 -5.06
C LEU A 454 16.84 -3.83 -4.02
N GLN A 455 15.71 -3.64 -3.33
CA GLN A 455 15.17 -4.61 -2.37
C GLN A 455 14.85 -5.96 -3.02
N GLY A 456 14.04 -5.93 -4.09
CA GLY A 456 13.63 -7.18 -4.74
C GLY A 456 14.80 -7.85 -5.48
N ALA A 457 15.69 -7.06 -6.08
CA ALA A 457 16.89 -7.60 -6.71
C ALA A 457 17.80 -8.29 -5.69
N ALA A 458 18.04 -7.64 -4.55
CA ALA A 458 18.82 -8.22 -3.46
C ALA A 458 18.20 -9.49 -2.87
N HIS A 459 16.86 -9.61 -2.87
CA HIS A 459 16.19 -10.82 -2.40
C HIS A 459 16.43 -12.02 -3.34
N PHE A 460 16.19 -11.86 -4.65
CA PHE A 460 16.24 -12.97 -5.59
C PHE A 460 17.65 -13.31 -6.10
N TRP A 461 18.56 -12.33 -6.17
CA TRP A 461 19.89 -12.50 -6.78
C TRP A 461 21.05 -12.22 -5.82
N SER A 462 20.83 -12.17 -4.50
CA SER A 462 21.87 -11.89 -3.49
C SER A 462 23.25 -12.52 -3.78
N PRO A 463 23.36 -13.83 -4.11
CA PRO A 463 24.67 -14.46 -4.33
C PRO A 463 25.43 -13.96 -5.58
N GLN A 464 24.74 -13.31 -6.51
CA GLN A 464 25.29 -12.81 -7.78
C GLN A 464 25.59 -11.30 -7.73
N LEU A 465 25.12 -10.61 -6.68
CA LEU A 465 25.23 -9.16 -6.58
C LEU A 465 26.52 -8.75 -5.87
N PRO A 466 27.26 -7.75 -6.39
CA PRO A 466 28.54 -7.34 -5.83
C PRO A 466 28.40 -6.61 -4.49
N LEU A 467 27.26 -5.96 -4.28
CA LEU A 467 26.96 -5.15 -3.10
C LEU A 467 25.49 -5.35 -2.73
N LEU A 468 25.18 -5.17 -1.45
CA LEU A 468 23.83 -5.29 -0.93
C LEU A 468 23.39 -3.99 -0.23
N PRO A 469 22.08 -3.66 -0.22
CA PRO A 469 21.58 -2.47 0.46
C PRO A 469 21.73 -2.59 1.98
N TRP A 470 22.06 -1.48 2.64
CA TRP A 470 22.29 -1.44 4.08
C TRP A 470 21.09 -1.90 4.92
N TRP A 471 19.86 -1.60 4.47
CA TRP A 471 18.63 -1.90 5.20
C TRP A 471 18.27 -3.40 5.27
N LEU A 472 19.02 -4.27 4.56
CA LEU A 472 18.80 -5.72 4.68
C LEU A 472 19.11 -6.25 6.08
N GLY A 473 20.05 -5.63 6.80
CA GLY A 473 20.35 -5.97 8.19
C GLY A 473 19.14 -5.75 9.09
N ASP A 474 18.54 -4.55 9.01
CA ASP A 474 17.34 -4.19 9.78
C ASP A 474 16.15 -5.08 9.42
N LEU A 475 15.94 -5.36 8.13
CA LEU A 475 14.84 -6.20 7.67
C LEU A 475 14.86 -7.61 8.31
N GLN A 476 16.03 -8.16 8.59
CA GLN A 476 16.18 -9.51 9.15
C GLN A 476 16.11 -9.55 10.67
N GLN A 477 16.54 -8.48 11.34
CA GLN A 477 16.83 -8.50 12.78
C GLN A 477 15.89 -7.61 13.60
N LEU A 478 15.26 -6.60 12.97
CA LEU A 478 14.54 -5.53 13.66
C LEU A 478 13.03 -5.69 13.52
N ASP A 479 12.33 -5.74 14.67
CA ASP A 479 10.89 -5.50 14.70
C ASP A 479 10.65 -3.97 14.73
N ILE A 480 10.31 -3.40 13.58
CA ILE A 480 10.15 -1.95 13.42
C ILE A 480 9.11 -1.32 14.35
N ARG A 481 8.18 -2.12 14.91
CA ARG A 481 7.21 -1.64 15.92
C ARG A 481 7.88 -1.23 17.23
N ASN A 482 9.09 -1.72 17.48
CA ASN A 482 9.86 -1.47 18.70
C ASN A 482 11.18 -0.74 18.43
N ALA A 483 11.44 -0.36 17.17
CA ALA A 483 12.71 0.20 16.74
C ALA A 483 12.93 1.67 17.15
N LYS A 484 11.85 2.42 17.38
CA LYS A 484 11.91 3.83 17.83
C LYS A 484 11.60 3.94 19.31
N GLN A 485 12.45 4.66 20.04
CA GLN A 485 12.07 5.24 21.32
C GLN A 485 11.05 6.34 21.06
N VAL A 486 9.93 6.34 21.78
CA VAL A 486 8.89 7.36 21.58
C VAL A 486 9.42 8.68 22.13
N THR A 487 9.65 9.63 21.24
CA THR A 487 9.90 11.01 21.61
C THR A 487 8.57 11.77 21.50
N GLY A 488 7.93 12.07 22.64
CA GLY A 488 6.69 12.87 22.70
C GLY A 488 5.44 12.08 23.09
N ASN A 489 4.29 12.78 23.10
CA ASN A 489 3.01 12.28 23.60
C ASN A 489 2.09 11.75 22.49
N PHE A 490 2.65 11.29 21.35
CA PHE A 490 1.83 10.88 20.23
C PHE A 490 0.99 9.63 20.58
N THR A 491 -0.33 9.76 20.63
CA THR A 491 -1.23 8.65 21.00
C THR A 491 -1.93 8.00 19.81
N GLY A 492 -1.75 8.49 18.60
CA GLY A 492 -2.43 7.98 17.40
C GLY A 492 -3.94 8.16 17.47
N LEU A 493 -4.70 7.15 17.05
CA LEU A 493 -6.16 7.14 17.16
C LEU A 493 -6.60 6.43 18.44
N SER A 494 -7.34 7.15 19.27
CA SER A 494 -7.87 6.64 20.53
C SER A 494 -9.32 7.08 20.76
N ARG A 495 -9.91 6.62 21.86
CA ARG A 495 -11.24 7.05 22.30
C ARG A 495 -11.18 7.59 23.71
N SER A 496 -12.03 8.57 23.99
CA SER A 496 -12.24 9.07 25.35
C SER A 496 -12.98 8.04 26.22
N LYS A 497 -13.14 8.32 27.52
CA LYS A 497 -13.95 7.48 28.42
C LYS A 497 -15.42 7.38 27.98
N SER A 498 -15.93 8.36 27.23
CA SER A 498 -17.27 8.35 26.64
C SER A 498 -17.29 7.77 25.22
N LEU A 499 -16.22 7.08 24.81
CA LEU A 499 -16.05 6.43 23.50
C LEU A 499 -16.02 7.37 22.29
N LYS A 500 -15.86 8.68 22.51
CA LYS A 500 -15.69 9.65 21.43
C LYS A 500 -14.28 9.55 20.82
N PRO A 501 -14.13 9.68 19.49
CA PRO A 501 -12.83 9.69 18.84
C PRO A 501 -11.91 10.79 19.37
N LEU A 502 -10.63 10.45 19.49
CA LEU A 502 -9.54 11.36 19.78
C LEU A 502 -8.45 11.17 18.74
N ILE A 503 -7.95 12.28 18.20
CA ILE A 503 -6.82 12.31 17.27
C ILE A 503 -5.64 12.90 18.02
N ASP A 504 -4.65 12.06 18.27
CA ASP A 504 -3.49 12.42 19.07
C ASP A 504 -3.86 13.02 20.44
N GLY A 505 -4.83 12.38 21.11
CA GLY A 505 -5.28 12.72 22.45
C GLY A 505 -6.18 13.95 22.53
N ARG A 506 -6.55 14.55 21.39
CA ARG A 506 -7.41 15.73 21.34
C ARG A 506 -8.73 15.42 20.65
N TYR A 507 -9.79 16.07 21.14
CA TYR A 507 -11.01 16.22 20.34
C TYR A 507 -10.69 17.05 19.12
N ARG A 508 -11.46 16.83 18.08
CA ARG A 508 -11.35 17.61 16.86
C ARG A 508 -11.90 19.01 17.07
#